data_AF-A0A379AQZ1-F1
#
_entry.id   AF-A0A379AQZ1-F1
#
_cell.length_a   1.000
_cell.length_b   1.000
_cell.length_c   1.000
_cell.angle_alpha   90.00
_cell.angle_beta   90.00
_cell.angle_gamma   90.00
#
_symmetry.space_group_name_H-M   'P 1'
#
loop_
_entity.id
_entity.type
_entity.pdbx_description
1 polymer ?
#
loop_
_entity_poly.entity_id
_entity_poly.type
_entity_poly.pdbx_seq_one_letter_code
_entity_poly.pdbx_strand_id
1 'polypeptide(L)'
;MNDEVKARPFSVTFISWLTIIGGFVGLIYFMYLLMSAPEIMNMMIGSVIVLGGIAISLIYASITMLEGKSWGRYLYVAISVLSAVIIFLMNGIEDRQTIISIMRTAIFAFLLYRPNVNAYFKNNAR
;
A
#
# COMPACT_ATOMS: atom_id res chain seq x y z
N MET A 1 8.05 34.27 -15.24
CA MET A 1 7.28 33.08 -15.68
C MET A 1 7.30 32.15 -14.49
N ASN A 2 6.32 32.29 -13.61
CA ASN A 2 6.29 31.53 -12.37
C ASN A 2 5.83 30.14 -12.74
N ASP A 3 6.75 29.17 -12.70
CA ASP A 3 6.39 27.78 -12.61
C ASP A 3 5.54 27.64 -11.36
N GLU A 4 4.22 27.63 -11.52
CA GLU A 4 3.34 27.11 -10.48
C GLU A 4 3.83 25.69 -10.21
N VAL A 5 4.61 25.51 -9.15
CA VAL A 5 4.87 24.22 -8.55
C VAL A 5 3.50 23.69 -8.20
N LYS A 6 2.87 22.95 -9.14
CA LYS A 6 1.55 22.34 -8.96
C LYS A 6 1.67 21.44 -7.75
N ALA A 7 1.23 21.97 -6.62
CA ALA A 7 1.51 21.40 -5.33
C ALA A 7 0.96 19.97 -5.30
N ARG A 8 1.80 19.02 -4.92
CA ARG A 8 1.38 17.63 -4.75
C ARG A 8 0.18 17.62 -3.79
N PRO A 9 -0.97 17.00 -4.16
CA PRO A 9 -2.12 16.96 -3.29
C PRO A 9 -1.74 16.33 -1.94
N PHE A 10 -2.16 16.97 -0.85
CA PHE A 10 -1.85 16.51 0.50
C PHE A 10 -2.24 15.04 0.72
N SER A 11 -3.37 14.60 0.15
CA SER A 11 -3.83 13.20 0.23
C SER A 11 -2.83 12.20 -0.35
N VAL A 12 -2.18 12.51 -1.47
CA VAL A 12 -1.17 11.62 -2.09
C VAL A 12 0.05 11.52 -1.19
N THR A 13 0.57 12.67 -0.73
CA THR A 13 1.71 12.70 0.19
C THR A 13 1.42 11.92 1.47
N PHE A 14 0.25 12.15 2.07
CA PHE A 14 -0.15 11.51 3.32
C PHE A 14 -0.31 9.99 3.16
N ILE A 15 -1.03 9.52 2.14
CA ILE A 15 -1.25 8.09 1.89
C ILE A 15 0.07 7.38 1.58
N SER A 16 0.92 7.97 0.73
CA SER A 16 2.21 7.39 0.39
C SER A 16 3.12 7.25 1.61
N TRP A 17 3.28 8.30 2.42
CA TRP A 17 4.12 8.24 3.62
C TRP A 17 3.57 7.27 4.67
N LEU A 18 2.26 7.28 4.90
CA LEU A 18 1.62 6.34 5.82
C LEU A 18 1.86 4.89 5.39
N THR A 19 1.75 4.60 4.10
CA THR A 19 2.00 3.26 3.56
C THR A 19 3.48 2.89 3.66
N ILE A 20 4.40 3.81 3.35
CA ILE A 20 5.85 3.56 3.45
C ILE A 20 6.23 3.22 4.90
N ILE A 21 5.84 4.07 5.85
CA ILE A 21 6.16 3.87 7.27
C ILE A 21 5.52 2.57 7.77
N GLY A 22 4.24 2.35 7.49
CA GLY A 22 3.53 1.13 7.89
C GLY A 22 4.15 -0.13 7.28
N GLY A 23 4.58 -0.06 6.02
CA GLY A 23 5.27 -1.15 5.33
C GLY A 23 6.62 -1.49 5.97
N PHE A 24 7.43 -0.49 6.30
CA PHE A 24 8.71 -0.71 6.99
C PHE A 24 8.52 -1.27 8.39
N VAL A 25 7.58 -0.73 9.18
CA VAL A 25 7.24 -1.27 10.51
C VAL A 25 6.79 -2.72 10.41
N GLY A 26 5.92 -3.03 9.45
CA GLY A 26 5.47 -4.40 9.19
C GLY A 26 6.62 -5.34 8.82
N LEU A 27 7.52 -4.91 7.94
CA LEU A 27 8.70 -5.69 7.56
C LEU A 27 9.65 -5.93 8.74
N ILE A 28 9.89 -4.92 9.58
CA ILE A 28 10.74 -5.06 10.77
C ILE A 28 10.11 -6.05 11.77
N TYR A 29 8.81 -5.88 12.06
CA TYR A 29 8.09 -6.79 12.95
C TYR A 29 8.10 -8.23 12.42
N PHE A 30 7.94 -8.37 11.10
CA PHE A 30 7.98 -9.65 10.42
C PHE A 30 9.38 -10.30 10.49
N MET A 31 10.45 -9.53 10.28
CA MET A 31 11.84 -10.00 10.44
C MET A 31 12.12 -10.42 11.89
N TYR A 32 11.63 -9.66 12.87
CA TYR A 32 11.73 -10.02 14.28
C TYR A 32 11.07 -11.37 14.57
N LEU A 33 9.85 -11.59 14.06
CA LEU A 33 9.13 -12.86 14.17
C LEU A 33 9.95 -14.02 13.59
N LEU A 34 10.52 -13.84 12.40
CA LEU A 34 11.36 -14.85 11.74
C LEU A 34 12.59 -15.22 12.58
N MET A 35 13.25 -14.24 13.19
CA MET A 35 14.42 -14.48 14.05
C MET A 35 14.04 -15.17 15.37
N SER A 36 12.87 -14.84 15.92
CA SER A 36 12.41 -15.37 17.21
C SER A 36 11.88 -16.81 17.14
N ALA A 37 11.40 -17.25 15.97
CA ALA A 37 10.78 -18.55 15.80
C ALA A 37 11.11 -19.15 14.41
N PRO A 38 12.36 -19.60 14.19
CA PRO A 38 12.82 -20.08 12.88
C PRO A 38 12.08 -21.33 12.40
N GLU A 39 11.48 -22.11 13.31
CA GLU A 39 10.68 -23.29 12.98
C GLU A 39 9.42 -22.95 12.16
N ILE A 40 8.84 -21.76 12.38
CA ILE A 40 7.67 -21.25 11.65
C ILE A 40 8.04 -20.94 10.18
N MET A 41 9.29 -20.55 9.92
CA MET A 41 9.77 -20.21 8.58
C MET A 41 9.77 -21.43 7.64
N ASN A 42 10.19 -22.60 8.13
CA ASN A 42 10.24 -23.82 7.31
C ASN A 42 8.84 -24.35 6.98
N MET A 43 7.85 -24.09 7.83
CA MET A 43 6.46 -24.52 7.61
C MET A 43 5.66 -23.53 6.76
N MET A 44 6.04 -22.24 6.73
CA MET A 44 5.23 -21.17 6.13
C MET A 44 5.98 -20.30 5.12
N ILE A 45 7.07 -20.78 4.52
CA ILE A 45 7.92 -19.99 3.61
C ILE A 45 7.14 -19.36 2.44
N GLY A 46 6.11 -20.04 1.94
CA GLY A 46 5.23 -19.50 0.90
C GLY A 46 4.48 -18.24 1.37
N SER A 47 3.85 -18.30 2.54
CA SER A 47 3.15 -17.17 3.14
C SER A 47 4.09 -16.01 3.45
N VAL A 48 5.32 -16.33 3.88
CA VAL A 48 6.38 -15.36 4.16
C VAL A 48 6.73 -14.55 2.91
N ILE A 49 6.96 -15.22 1.78
CA ILE A 49 7.29 -14.58 0.51
C ILE A 49 6.12 -13.71 0.03
N VAL A 50 4.88 -14.20 0.14
CA VAL A 50 3.69 -13.46 -0.29
C VAL A 50 3.50 -12.18 0.52
N LEU A 51 3.55 -12.26 1.85
CA LEU A 51 3.36 -11.10 2.73
C LEU A 51 4.47 -10.06 2.57
N GLY A 52 5.73 -10.51 2.48
CA GLY A 52 6.87 -9.63 2.20
C GLY A 52 6.75 -8.96 0.83
N GLY A 53 6.35 -9.72 -0.20
CA GLY A 53 6.13 -9.20 -1.55
C GLY A 53 5.02 -8.14 -1.60
N ILE A 54 3.92 -8.33 -0.88
CA ILE A 54 2.84 -7.34 -0.75
C ILE A 54 3.37 -6.05 -0.11
N ALA A 55 4.11 -6.15 1.01
CA ALA A 55 4.65 -4.98 1.70
C ALA A 55 5.60 -4.18 0.80
N ILE A 56 6.54 -4.85 0.13
CA ILE A 56 7.49 -4.22 -0.79
C ILE A 56 6.76 -3.57 -1.97
N SER A 57 5.77 -4.26 -2.55
CA SER A 57 4.98 -3.73 -3.67
C SER A 57 4.20 -2.48 -3.29
N LEU A 58 3.62 -2.42 -2.08
CA LEU A 58 2.92 -1.25 -1.57
C LEU A 58 3.85 -0.07 -1.30
N ILE A 59 5.06 -0.33 -0.77
CA ILE A 59 6.09 0.70 -0.60
C ILE A 59 6.49 1.27 -1.96
N TYR A 60 6.77 0.40 -2.93
CA TYR A 60 7.17 0.80 -4.27
C TYR A 60 6.07 1.57 -5.02
N ALA A 61 4.81 1.11 -4.91
CA ALA A 61 3.65 1.86 -5.40
C ALA A 61 3.55 3.25 -4.76
N SER A 62 3.88 3.35 -3.47
CA SER A 62 3.83 4.62 -2.74
C SER A 62 4.93 5.59 -3.15
N ILE A 63 6.13 5.10 -3.42
CA ILE A 63 7.25 5.90 -3.96
C ILE A 63 6.91 6.41 -5.35
N THR A 64 6.41 5.55 -6.24
CA THR A 64 6.01 5.96 -7.60
C THR A 64 4.85 6.97 -7.60
N MET A 65 3.94 6.88 -6.63
CA MET A 65 2.91 7.91 -6.40
C MET A 65 3.52 9.25 -5.95
N LEU A 66 4.57 9.25 -5.11
CA LEU A 66 5.30 10.47 -4.75
C LEU A 66 6.02 11.03 -5.98
N GLU A 67 6.59 10.21 -6.85
CA GLU A 67 7.20 10.66 -8.11
C GLU A 67 6.17 11.26 -9.10
N GLY A 68 4.87 11.20 -8.80
CA GLY A 68 3.82 11.71 -9.67
C GLY A 68 3.46 10.79 -10.83
N LYS A 69 3.96 9.55 -10.83
CA LYS A 69 3.68 8.57 -11.86
C LYS A 69 2.29 7.95 -11.65
N SER A 70 1.43 8.07 -12.66
CA SER A 70 0.02 7.66 -12.57
C SER A 70 -0.16 6.15 -12.33
N TRP A 71 0.77 5.32 -12.81
CA TRP A 71 0.72 3.87 -12.66
C TRP A 71 0.90 3.38 -11.21
N GLY A 72 1.56 4.17 -10.37
CA GLY A 72 1.70 3.85 -8.94
C GLY A 72 0.36 3.70 -8.24
N ARG A 73 -0.67 4.45 -8.67
CA ARG A 73 -2.02 4.32 -8.12
C ARG A 73 -2.70 3.02 -8.49
N TYR A 74 -2.58 2.60 -9.75
CA TYR A 74 -3.14 1.31 -10.19
C TYR A 74 -2.47 0.15 -9.45
N LEU A 75 -1.14 0.21 -9.30
CA LEU A 75 -0.40 -0.79 -8.54
C LEU A 75 -0.84 -0.80 -7.07
N TYR A 76 -0.95 0.36 -6.43
CA TYR A 76 -1.38 0.47 -5.04
C TYR A 76 -2.76 -0.16 -4.82
N VAL A 77 -3.73 0.19 -5.66
CA VAL A 77 -5.10 -0.29 -5.53
C VAL A 77 -5.19 -1.79 -5.82
N ALA A 78 -4.53 -2.27 -6.87
CA ALA A 78 -4.51 -3.69 -7.20
C ALA A 78 -3.93 -4.54 -6.05
N ILE A 79 -2.79 -4.14 -5.49
CA ILE A 79 -2.15 -4.85 -4.38
C ILE A 79 -2.98 -4.73 -3.10
N SER A 80 -3.60 -3.57 -2.83
CA SER A 80 -4.45 -3.39 -1.64
C SER A 80 -5.71 -4.25 -1.69
N VAL A 81 -6.34 -4.38 -2.87
CA VAL A 81 -7.50 -5.27 -3.08
C VAL A 81 -7.08 -6.72 -2.92
N LEU A 82 -5.98 -7.16 -3.54
CA LEU A 82 -5.46 -8.52 -3.38
C LEU A 82 -5.16 -8.83 -1.92
N SER A 83 -4.52 -7.91 -1.20
CA SER A 83 -4.24 -8.06 0.22
C SER A 83 -5.52 -8.18 1.06
N ALA A 84 -6.54 -7.38 0.77
CA ALA A 84 -7.83 -7.47 1.46
C ALA A 84 -8.54 -8.82 1.20
N VAL A 85 -8.49 -9.32 -0.04
CA VAL A 85 -9.05 -10.65 -0.40
C VAL A 85 -8.30 -11.77 0.33
N ILE A 86 -6.98 -11.72 0.39
CA ILE A 86 -6.18 -12.73 1.12
C ILE A 86 -6.56 -12.73 2.60
N ILE A 87 -6.61 -11.56 3.24
CA ILE A 87 -6.99 -11.45 4.67
C ILE A 87 -8.41 -11.98 4.89
N PHE A 88 -9.35 -11.63 4.00
CA PHE A 88 -10.72 -12.13 4.05
C PHE A 88 -10.79 -13.66 3.94
N LEU A 89 -10.02 -14.27 3.03
CA LEU A 89 -9.99 -15.73 2.87
C LEU A 89 -9.34 -16.44 4.06
N MET A 90 -8.37 -15.80 4.72
CA MET A 90 -7.67 -16.37 5.87
C MET A 90 -8.46 -16.26 7.18
N ASN A 91 -9.10 -15.11 7.42
CA ASN A 91 -9.68 -14.79 8.73
C ASN A 91 -11.23 -14.72 8.71
N GLY A 92 -11.85 -14.63 7.53
CA GLY A 92 -13.29 -14.40 7.39
C GLY A 92 -13.71 -12.93 7.53
N ILE A 93 -15.00 -12.65 7.31
CA ILE A 93 -15.54 -11.27 7.29
C ILE A 93 -15.72 -10.65 8.67
N GLU A 94 -15.95 -11.49 9.68
CA GLU A 94 -16.18 -11.05 11.07
C GLU A 94 -14.89 -10.62 11.77
N ASP A 95 -13.73 -10.97 11.19
CA ASP A 95 -12.45 -10.55 11.71
C ASP A 95 -12.24 -9.04 11.59
N ARG A 96 -11.81 -8.45 12.69
CA ARG A 96 -11.57 -7.01 12.80
C ARG A 96 -10.52 -6.53 11.78
N GLN A 97 -9.49 -7.34 11.49
CA GLN A 97 -8.46 -6.94 10.54
C GLN A 97 -8.99 -6.94 9.11
N THR A 98 -9.83 -7.90 8.75
CA THR A 98 -10.54 -7.93 7.46
C THR A 98 -11.35 -6.67 7.25
N ILE A 99 -12.20 -6.29 8.22
CA ILE A 99 -13.05 -5.09 8.13
C ILE A 99 -12.18 -3.83 7.98
N ILE A 100 -11.14 -3.68 8.81
CA ILE A 100 -10.22 -2.54 8.75
C ILE A 100 -9.52 -2.49 7.39
N SER A 101 -9.07 -3.62 6.86
CA SER A 101 -8.36 -3.70 5.58
C SER A 101 -9.25 -3.27 4.41
N ILE A 102 -10.49 -3.78 4.37
CA ILE A 102 -11.47 -3.41 3.34
C ILE A 102 -11.80 -1.92 3.42
N MET A 103 -12.11 -1.42 4.62
CA MET A 103 -12.45 -0.01 4.83
C MET A 103 -11.29 0.91 4.44
N ARG A 104 -10.05 0.58 4.85
CA ARG A 104 -8.84 1.33 4.48
C ARG A 104 -8.66 1.37 2.97
N THR A 105 -8.77 0.22 2.30
CA THR A 105 -8.63 0.12 0.84
C THR A 105 -9.68 0.97 0.12
N ALA A 106 -10.94 0.93 0.57
CA ALA A 106 -12.02 1.75 -0.01
C ALA A 106 -11.78 3.26 0.17
N ILE A 107 -11.42 3.69 1.39
CA ILE A 107 -11.16 5.11 1.69
C ILE A 107 -9.97 5.63 0.88
N PHE A 108 -8.86 4.89 0.84
CA PHE A 108 -7.67 5.31 0.14
C PHE A 108 -7.85 5.30 -1.38
N ALA A 109 -8.55 4.30 -1.94
CA ALA A 109 -8.93 4.32 -3.34
C ALA A 109 -9.76 5.56 -3.66
N PHE A 110 -10.80 5.85 -2.87
CA PHE A 110 -11.64 7.03 -3.06
C PHE A 110 -10.84 8.34 -3.02
N LEU A 111 -9.93 8.50 -2.06
CA LEU A 111 -9.07 9.68 -1.96
C LEU A 111 -8.08 9.82 -3.12
N LEU A 112 -7.54 8.70 -3.63
CA LEU A 112 -6.60 8.67 -4.75
C LEU A 112 -7.25 8.95 -6.12
N TYR A 113 -8.56 8.71 -6.24
CA TYR A 113 -9.33 8.98 -7.47
C TYR A 113 -10.13 10.30 -7.43
N ARG A 114 -9.94 11.14 -6.41
CA ARG A 114 -10.55 12.47 -6.39
C ARG A 114 -10.10 13.33 -7.58
N PRO A 115 -10.95 14.25 -8.09
CA PRO A 115 -10.66 15.06 -9.28
C PRO A 115 -9.34 15.84 -9.20
N ASN A 116 -9.04 16.41 -8.03
CA ASN A 116 -7.79 17.13 -7.78
C ASN A 116 -6.56 16.22 -7.93
N VAL A 117 -6.64 14.99 -7.42
CA VAL A 117 -5.56 14.00 -7.55
C VAL A 117 -5.43 13.53 -8.99
N ASN A 118 -6.53 13.26 -9.69
CA ASN A 118 -6.49 12.90 -11.10
C ASN A 118 -5.82 13.99 -11.96
N ALA A 119 -6.05 15.28 -11.65
CA ALA A 119 -5.37 16.38 -12.33
C ALA A 119 -3.85 16.39 -12.08
N TYR A 120 -3.38 16.09 -10.86
CA TYR A 120 -1.95 15.99 -10.54
C TYR A 120 -1.23 14.95 -11.42
N PHE A 121 -1.81 13.75 -11.53
CA PHE A 121 -1.19 12.66 -12.28
C PHE A 121 -1.42 12.72 -13.79
N LYS A 122 -2.48 13.39 -14.28
CA LYS A 122 -2.68 13.63 -15.72
C LYS A 122 -1.65 14.60 -16.29
N ASN A 123 -1.23 15.57 -15.47
CA ASN A 123 -0.21 16.55 -15.87
C ASN A 123 1.23 15.99 -15.80
N ASN A 124 1.44 14.95 -15.00
CA ASN A 124 2.73 14.26 -14.83
C ASN A 124 2.82 12.94 -15.62
N ALA A 125 1.85 12.66 -16.50
CA ALA A 125 1.92 11.56 -17.45
C ALA A 125 2.90 11.92 -18.59
N ARG A 126 4.20 11.86 -18.28
CA ARG A 126 5.29 11.75 -19.25
C ARG A 126 5.89 10.36 -19.14
#